data_AF-A0A7E5W7Z5-F1
#
_entry.id   AF-A0A7E5W7Z5-F1
#
_cell.length_a   1.000
_cell.length_b   1.000
_cell.length_c   1.000
_cell.angle_alpha   90.00
_cell.angle_beta   90.00
_cell.angle_gamma   90.00
#
_symmetry.space_group_name_H-M   'P 1'
#
loop_
_entity.id
_entity.type
_entity.pdbx_description
1 polymer ?
#
loop_
_entity_poly.entity_id
_entity_poly.type
_entity_poly.pdbx_seq_one_letter_code
_entity_poly.pdbx_strand_id
1 'polypeptide(L)'
;MIKAVDLAFGKKHIPCFAHTLNLVALNAIQHCPELQNLITKVKTIVTWFKQSNTASNELRKATEKETKLIQEVSTRWNSTTYYMIERFLELRIVINEIIFRHKTAPPMLNASELSVLSSVLLVLRPLEAATKEVSGDRYCTSSKVIPLVHCLVLKIQPLQLEDSLANELKSFVLNEIEKRMGAIERVTPLAIATVLDPRYKKIHFQDALACSTAVAKIKDFMKNTTQNIEMSESDSDQSEKLEESFSLWDNHHKLVSKSWKSSQSDDAISDELSMYLRSPVVGRLNENPLEIWQDLKIQFPKLYKIAFKYLTIVGTSVPSERLFSKAAHS
;
A
#
# COMPACT_ATOMS: atom_id res chain seq x y z
N MET A 1 -20.41 -5.52 2.37
CA MET A 1 -19.28 -5.24 1.46
C MET A 1 -18.98 -6.42 0.52
N ILE A 2 -18.93 -7.66 1.03
CA ILE A 2 -18.62 -8.87 0.24
C ILE A 2 -19.56 -9.05 -0.97
N LYS A 3 -20.88 -8.93 -0.77
CA LYS A 3 -21.88 -9.10 -1.86
C LYS A 3 -21.80 -8.06 -2.99
N ALA A 4 -21.34 -6.84 -2.72
CA ALA A 4 -21.24 -5.79 -3.74
C ALA A 4 -19.97 -5.95 -4.61
N VAL A 5 -18.90 -6.47 -4.01
CA VAL A 5 -17.65 -6.81 -4.72
C VAL A 5 -17.85 -8.07 -5.56
N ASP A 6 -18.61 -9.05 -5.06
CA ASP A 6 -18.95 -10.27 -5.81
C ASP A 6 -19.76 -9.99 -7.09
N LEU A 7 -20.64 -9.00 -7.05
CA LEU A 7 -21.46 -8.57 -8.18
C LEU A 7 -20.66 -7.80 -9.26
N ALA A 8 -19.59 -7.10 -8.88
CA ALA A 8 -18.81 -6.26 -9.79
C ALA A 8 -17.53 -6.92 -10.33
N PHE A 9 -16.91 -7.85 -9.60
CA PHE A 9 -15.58 -8.38 -9.92
C PHE A 9 -15.50 -9.91 -10.03
N GLY A 10 -16.60 -10.63 -9.83
CA GLY A 10 -16.63 -12.09 -9.77
C GLY A 10 -15.88 -12.63 -8.53
N LYS A 11 -15.95 -13.95 -8.29
CA LYS A 11 -15.37 -14.65 -7.12
C LYS A 11 -13.82 -14.64 -7.05
N LYS A 12 -13.18 -13.47 -7.19
CA LYS A 12 -11.74 -13.26 -6.98
C LYS A 12 -11.56 -12.20 -5.92
N HIS A 13 -11.74 -12.60 -4.66
CA HIS A 13 -11.51 -11.74 -3.51
C HIS A 13 -10.00 -11.47 -3.39
N ILE A 14 -9.59 -10.23 -3.65
CA ILE A 14 -8.21 -9.80 -3.38
C ILE A 14 -8.11 -9.57 -1.87
N PRO A 15 -7.28 -10.33 -1.13
CA PRO A 15 -7.11 -10.12 0.31
C PRO A 15 -6.56 -8.71 0.56
N CYS A 16 -7.07 -8.05 1.60
CA CYS A 16 -6.62 -6.71 1.98
C CYS A 16 -5.13 -6.73 2.30
N PHE A 17 -4.34 -5.93 1.56
CA PHE A 17 -2.88 -5.96 1.70
C PHE A 17 -2.42 -5.59 3.13
N ALA A 18 -3.09 -4.61 3.76
CA ALA A 18 -2.83 -4.26 5.17
C ALA A 18 -3.10 -5.42 6.13
N HIS A 19 -4.16 -6.21 5.88
CA HIS A 19 -4.44 -7.41 6.66
C HIS A 19 -3.37 -8.49 6.44
N THR A 20 -2.90 -8.67 5.21
CA THR A 20 -1.83 -9.63 4.92
C THR A 20 -0.51 -9.23 5.59
N LEU A 21 -0.13 -7.94 5.58
CA LEU A 21 1.04 -7.45 6.34
C LEU A 21 0.90 -7.72 7.84
N ASN A 22 -0.32 -7.55 8.38
CA ASN A 22 -0.60 -7.86 9.78
C ASN A 22 -0.44 -9.36 10.06
N LEU A 23 -0.92 -10.24 9.19
CA LEU A 23 -0.73 -11.69 9.35
C LEU A 23 0.75 -12.09 9.31
N VAL A 24 1.56 -11.46 8.45
CA VAL A 24 3.01 -11.71 8.39
C VAL A 24 3.65 -11.40 9.75
N ALA A 25 3.39 -10.22 10.31
CA ALA A 25 3.94 -9.83 11.60
C ALA A 25 3.43 -10.73 12.75
N LEU A 26 2.14 -11.08 12.75
CA LEU A 26 1.55 -11.91 13.79
C LEU A 26 2.15 -13.32 13.79
N ASN A 27 2.22 -13.94 12.61
CA ASN A 27 2.76 -15.28 12.48
C ASN A 27 4.25 -15.29 12.81
N ALA A 28 5.02 -14.30 12.34
CA ALA A 28 6.44 -14.22 12.66
C ALA A 28 6.68 -14.15 14.18
N ILE A 29 5.89 -13.33 14.90
CA ILE A 29 5.97 -13.26 16.37
C ILE A 29 5.50 -14.57 17.02
N GLN A 30 4.47 -15.22 16.48
CA GLN A 30 3.96 -16.50 17.00
C GLN A 30 4.93 -17.67 16.88
N HIS A 31 5.79 -17.66 15.87
CA HIS A 31 6.81 -18.70 15.69
C HIS A 31 8.04 -18.48 16.59
N CYS A 32 8.13 -17.37 17.32
CA CYS A 32 9.21 -17.04 18.23
C CYS A 32 8.71 -16.99 19.70
N PRO A 33 8.63 -18.12 20.42
CA PRO A 33 8.07 -18.17 21.78
C PRO A 33 8.87 -17.35 22.80
N GLU A 34 10.20 -17.27 22.63
CA GLU A 34 11.07 -16.42 23.46
C GLU A 34 10.73 -14.93 23.32
N LEU A 35 10.44 -14.49 22.08
CA LEU A 35 10.01 -13.12 21.81
C LEU A 35 8.63 -12.84 22.42
N GLN A 36 7.70 -13.80 22.38
CA GLN A 36 6.38 -13.64 23.00
C GLN A 36 6.48 -13.47 24.51
N ASN A 37 7.36 -14.22 25.16
CA ASN A 37 7.60 -14.05 26.60
C ASN A 37 8.13 -12.64 26.90
N LEU A 38 9.06 -12.15 26.09
CA LEU A 38 9.62 -10.81 26.21
C LEU A 38 8.56 -9.71 26.05
N ILE A 39 7.70 -9.83 25.03
CA ILE A 39 6.57 -8.93 24.79
C ILE A 39 5.59 -8.98 25.97
N THR A 40 5.34 -10.16 26.54
CA THR A 40 4.45 -10.34 27.70
C THR A 40 5.00 -9.66 28.95
N LYS A 41 6.33 -9.70 29.18
CA LYS A 41 6.98 -8.94 30.26
C LYS A 41 6.76 -7.44 30.09
N VAL A 42 7.03 -6.89 28.90
CA VAL A 42 6.78 -5.48 28.57
C VAL A 42 5.31 -5.12 28.79
N LYS A 43 4.39 -5.97 28.33
CA LYS A 43 2.94 -5.78 28.50
C LYS A 43 2.52 -5.77 29.97
N THR A 44 3.13 -6.59 30.80
CA THR A 44 2.85 -6.66 32.24
C THR A 44 3.27 -5.35 32.92
N ILE A 45 4.45 -4.83 32.57
CA ILE A 45 4.92 -3.53 33.05
C ILE A 45 3.96 -2.42 32.62
N VAL A 46 3.63 -2.35 31.33
CA VAL A 46 2.70 -1.34 30.80
C VAL A 46 1.31 -1.42 31.46
N THR A 47 0.83 -2.63 31.71
CA THR A 47 -0.47 -2.87 32.38
C THR A 47 -0.43 -2.38 33.83
N TRP A 48 0.65 -2.63 34.55
CA TRP A 48 0.83 -2.13 35.91
C TRP A 48 0.82 -0.61 35.97
N PHE A 49 1.52 0.09 35.06
CA PHE A 49 1.48 1.55 34.96
C PHE A 49 0.08 2.09 34.67
N LYS A 50 -0.74 1.36 33.90
CA LYS A 50 -2.13 1.76 33.64
C LYS A 50 -3.06 1.53 34.82
N GLN A 51 -2.80 0.50 35.62
CA GLN A 51 -3.61 0.17 36.80
C GLN A 51 -3.24 1.05 38.02
N SER A 52 -1.98 1.46 38.14
CA SER A 52 -1.51 2.30 39.23
C SER A 52 -1.64 3.79 38.90
N ASN A 53 -2.65 4.45 39.49
CA ASN A 53 -2.84 5.90 39.36
C ASN A 53 -1.62 6.69 39.83
N THR A 54 -0.92 6.21 40.86
CA THR A 54 0.28 6.87 41.40
C THR A 54 1.44 6.80 40.40
N ALA A 55 1.74 5.62 39.86
CA ALA A 55 2.81 5.43 38.89
C ALA A 55 2.52 6.14 37.56
N SER A 56 1.26 6.15 37.12
CA SER A 56 0.81 6.90 35.93
C SER A 56 0.99 8.40 36.09
N ASN A 57 0.67 8.93 37.28
CA ASN A 57 0.86 10.35 37.59
C ASN A 57 2.35 10.73 37.71
N GLU A 58 3.19 9.86 38.27
CA GLU A 58 4.64 10.05 38.32
C GLU A 58 5.25 10.06 36.91
N LEU A 59 4.82 9.13 36.05
CA LEU A 59 5.25 9.10 34.65
C LEU A 59 4.87 10.41 33.94
N ARG A 60 3.64 10.90 34.13
CA ARG A 60 3.17 12.17 33.55
C ARG A 60 3.92 13.39 34.09
N LYS A 61 4.38 13.37 35.35
CA LYS A 61 5.19 14.46 35.91
C LYS A 61 6.63 14.43 35.39
N ALA A 62 7.17 13.25 35.16
CA ALA A 62 8.53 13.05 34.67
C ALA A 62 8.65 13.25 33.14
N THR A 63 7.54 13.29 32.41
CA THR A 63 7.50 13.59 30.97
C THR A 63 6.83 14.94 30.72
N GLU A 64 7.58 15.92 30.18
CA GLU A 64 7.05 17.27 29.88
C GLU A 64 5.94 17.26 28.80
N LYS A 65 5.81 16.16 28.06
CA LYS A 65 4.70 15.89 27.14
C LYS A 65 3.76 14.88 27.80
N GLU A 66 2.46 14.97 27.52
CA GLU A 66 1.44 13.98 27.93
C GLU A 66 1.64 12.59 27.26
N THR A 67 2.80 11.96 27.44
CA THR A 67 3.13 10.67 26.86
C THR A 67 2.55 9.56 27.71
N LYS A 68 1.36 9.08 27.32
CA LYS A 68 0.75 7.88 27.88
C LYS A 68 1.39 6.62 27.27
N LEU A 69 1.65 5.60 28.09
CA LEU A 69 2.06 4.30 27.58
C LEU A 69 0.95 3.68 26.72
N ILE A 70 1.35 3.18 25.55
CA ILE A 70 0.45 2.51 24.62
C ILE A 70 0.42 1.03 25.02
N GLN A 71 -0.78 0.48 25.23
CA GLN A 71 -0.96 -0.93 25.51
C GLN A 71 -1.32 -1.65 24.22
N GLU A 72 -0.77 -2.84 24.06
CA GLU A 72 -1.17 -3.77 23.01
C GLU A 72 -2.66 -4.13 23.13
N VAL A 73 -3.43 -3.86 22.08
CA VAL A 73 -4.84 -4.24 21.97
C VAL A 73 -4.94 -5.35 20.92
N SER A 74 -5.21 -6.57 21.37
CA SER A 74 -5.24 -7.77 20.52
C SER A 74 -6.29 -7.71 19.39
N THR A 75 -7.31 -6.86 19.51
CA THR A 75 -8.40 -6.73 18.54
C THR A 75 -8.15 -5.70 17.44
N ARG A 76 -7.10 -4.88 17.54
CA ARG A 76 -6.77 -3.87 16.53
C ARG A 76 -5.24 -3.68 16.38
N TRP A 77 -4.70 -4.33 15.34
CA TRP A 77 -3.44 -4.00 14.67
C TRP A 77 -2.14 -4.28 15.47
N ASN A 78 -1.23 -5.08 14.89
CA ASN A 78 0.12 -5.35 15.41
C ASN A 78 1.01 -4.11 15.57
N SER A 79 0.61 -2.97 15.01
CA SER A 79 1.31 -1.72 15.25
C SER A 79 1.17 -1.28 16.69
N THR A 80 0.16 -1.74 17.45
CA THR A 80 0.16 -1.52 18.90
C THR A 80 1.28 -2.25 19.62
N THR A 81 1.72 -3.43 19.18
CA THR A 81 2.90 -4.12 19.72
C THR A 81 4.18 -3.33 19.38
N TYR A 82 4.32 -2.89 18.13
CA TYR A 82 5.43 -2.01 17.71
C TYR A 82 5.47 -0.71 18.51
N TYR A 83 4.36 0.03 18.57
CA TYR A 83 4.25 1.29 19.31
C TYR A 83 4.43 1.10 20.82
N MET A 84 3.97 -0.02 21.39
CA MET A 84 4.20 -0.36 22.80
C MET A 84 5.69 -0.51 23.08
N ILE A 85 6.42 -1.27 22.25
CA ILE A 85 7.86 -1.48 22.44
C ILE A 85 8.65 -0.19 22.17
N GLU A 86 8.32 0.56 21.11
CA GLU A 86 8.95 1.84 20.77
C GLU A 86 8.81 2.85 21.93
N ARG A 87 7.59 3.06 22.43
CA ARG A 87 7.33 3.94 23.58
C ARG A 87 7.97 3.45 24.87
N PHE A 88 7.98 2.15 25.09
CA PHE A 88 8.64 1.57 26.26
C PHE A 88 10.15 1.85 26.25
N LEU A 89 10.82 1.69 25.10
CA LEU A 89 12.25 1.96 24.96
C LEU A 89 12.59 3.46 25.05
N GLU A 90 11.73 4.34 24.57
CA GLU A 90 11.84 5.80 24.77
C GLU A 90 11.81 6.16 26.26
N LEU A 91 10.87 5.57 27.00
CA LEU A 91 10.60 5.90 28.41
C LEU A 91 11.38 5.01 29.41
N ARG A 92 12.26 4.12 28.93
CA ARG A 92 12.90 3.08 29.76
C ARG A 92 13.60 3.61 31.02
N ILE A 93 14.22 4.79 30.93
CA ILE A 93 14.96 5.40 32.05
C ILE A 93 13.97 5.80 33.15
N VAL A 94 12.91 6.52 32.77
CA VAL A 94 11.86 6.98 33.70
C VAL A 94 11.08 5.79 34.28
N ILE A 95 10.78 4.79 33.45
CA ILE A 95 10.12 3.56 33.87
C ILE A 95 10.95 2.82 34.92
N ASN A 96 12.26 2.67 34.69
CA ASN A 96 13.16 1.99 35.63
C ASN A 96 13.22 2.71 36.98
N GLU A 97 13.30 4.04 36.97
CA GLU A 97 13.28 4.86 38.18
C GLU A 97 11.99 4.69 39.00
N ILE A 98 10.84 4.64 38.33
CA ILE A 98 9.54 4.47 38.99
C ILE A 98 9.40 3.04 39.53
N ILE A 99 9.74 2.02 38.73
CA ILE A 99 9.68 0.61 39.16
C ILE A 99 10.51 0.40 40.43
N PHE A 100 11.72 0.98 40.50
CA PHE A 100 12.59 0.86 41.66
C PHE A 100 11.99 1.46 42.95
N ARG A 101 11.10 2.44 42.83
CA ARG A 101 10.44 3.10 43.98
C ARG A 101 9.23 2.33 44.51
N HIS A 102 8.64 1.43 43.72
CA HIS A 102 7.39 0.76 44.07
C HIS A 102 7.60 -0.75 44.27
N LYS A 103 7.43 -1.24 45.50
CA LYS A 103 7.57 -2.68 45.84
C LYS A 103 6.58 -3.61 45.12
N THR A 104 5.45 -3.07 44.67
CA THR A 104 4.42 -3.81 43.93
C THR A 104 4.68 -3.87 42.44
N ALA A 105 5.78 -3.26 41.95
CA ALA A 105 6.09 -3.20 40.54
C ALA A 105 6.63 -4.54 40.02
N PRO A 106 6.31 -4.93 38.77
CA PRO A 106 6.90 -6.10 38.13
C PRO A 106 8.40 -5.90 37.88
N PRO A 107 9.19 -7.00 37.78
CA PRO A 107 10.62 -6.91 37.52
C PRO A 107 10.90 -6.26 36.16
N MET A 108 11.91 -5.39 36.12
CA MET A 108 12.37 -4.73 34.89
C MET A 108 13.13 -5.72 33.99
N LEU A 109 13.20 -5.41 32.70
CA LEU A 109 13.97 -6.19 31.71
C LEU A 109 15.48 -6.01 31.87
N ASN A 110 16.22 -7.06 31.54
CA ASN A 110 17.68 -7.06 31.55
C ASN A 110 18.26 -6.27 30.37
N ALA A 111 19.55 -5.91 30.44
CA ALA A 111 20.23 -5.18 29.35
C ALA A 111 20.23 -5.96 28.03
N SER A 112 20.42 -7.28 28.07
CA SER A 112 20.34 -8.15 26.89
C SER A 112 18.93 -8.16 26.29
N GLU A 113 17.91 -8.28 27.12
CA GLU A 113 16.50 -8.24 26.72
C GLU A 113 16.12 -6.89 26.06
N LEU A 114 16.65 -5.78 26.57
CA LEU A 114 16.47 -4.45 25.97
C LEU A 114 17.19 -4.31 24.62
N SER A 115 18.36 -4.93 24.46
CA SER A 115 19.07 -5.01 23.18
C SER A 115 18.24 -5.77 22.15
N VAL A 116 17.74 -6.94 22.52
CA VAL A 116 16.88 -7.78 21.66
C VAL A 116 15.62 -7.02 21.22
N LEU A 117 14.95 -6.31 22.14
CA LEU A 117 13.77 -5.49 21.78
C LEU A 117 14.12 -4.38 20.78
N SER A 118 15.29 -3.77 20.92
CA SER A 118 15.77 -2.73 20.00
C SER A 118 16.03 -3.31 18.61
N SER A 119 16.65 -4.49 18.53
CA SER A 119 16.88 -5.22 17.29
C SER A 119 15.58 -5.68 16.62
N VAL A 120 14.61 -6.16 17.41
CA VAL A 120 13.27 -6.54 16.91
C VAL A 120 12.52 -5.35 16.33
N LEU A 121 12.62 -4.16 16.94
CA LEU A 121 12.03 -2.95 16.37
C LEU A 121 12.59 -2.61 14.98
N LEU A 122 13.89 -2.85 14.73
CA LEU A 122 14.48 -2.62 13.41
C LEU A 122 13.82 -3.49 12.32
N VAL A 123 13.42 -4.71 12.67
CA VAL A 123 12.72 -5.64 11.77
C VAL A 123 11.24 -5.27 11.59
N LEU A 124 10.57 -4.85 12.67
CA LEU A 124 9.14 -4.51 12.62
C LEU A 124 8.87 -3.12 12.02
N ARG A 125 9.83 -2.19 12.07
CA ARG A 125 9.67 -0.82 11.58
C ARG A 125 9.31 -0.72 10.09
N PRO A 126 9.97 -1.45 9.15
CA PRO A 126 9.55 -1.46 7.75
C PRO A 126 8.11 -1.94 7.56
N LEU A 127 7.69 -2.98 8.29
CA LEU A 127 6.33 -3.52 8.21
C LEU A 127 5.29 -2.48 8.65
N GLU A 128 5.56 -1.73 9.72
CA GLU A 128 4.65 -0.65 10.11
C GLU A 128 4.65 0.51 9.11
N ALA A 129 5.81 0.92 8.59
CA ALA A 129 5.88 1.95 7.57
C ALA A 129 5.04 1.59 6.33
N ALA A 130 5.14 0.35 5.85
CA ALA A 130 4.31 -0.13 4.74
C ALA A 130 2.82 -0.18 5.09
N THR A 131 2.47 -0.61 6.31
CA THR A 131 1.06 -0.68 6.72
C THR A 131 0.45 0.72 6.85
N LYS A 132 1.20 1.70 7.35
CA LYS A 132 0.78 3.11 7.43
C LYS A 132 0.56 3.72 6.04
N GLU A 133 1.46 3.47 5.10
CA GLU A 133 1.33 3.93 3.71
C GLU A 133 0.08 3.37 3.02
N VAL A 134 -0.20 2.09 3.25
CA VAL A 134 -1.33 1.38 2.65
C VAL A 134 -2.66 1.76 3.31
N SER A 135 -2.62 2.15 4.58
CA SER A 135 -3.79 2.59 5.35
C SER A 135 -4.11 4.09 5.17
N GLY A 136 -3.45 4.75 4.22
CA GLY A 136 -3.75 6.13 3.82
C GLY A 136 -5.01 6.19 2.95
N ASP A 137 -6.01 6.96 3.38
CA ASP A 137 -7.34 7.01 2.74
C ASP A 137 -7.39 7.81 1.41
N ARG A 138 -6.25 8.34 0.92
CA ARG A 138 -6.23 9.37 -0.14
C ARG A 138 -5.62 8.96 -1.49
N TYR A 139 -5.10 7.73 -1.64
CA TYR A 139 -4.36 7.36 -2.85
C TYR A 139 -4.66 5.93 -3.31
N CYS A 140 -4.57 5.67 -4.62
CA CYS A 140 -4.72 4.33 -5.22
C CYS A 140 -3.80 3.31 -4.52
N THR A 141 -4.38 2.42 -3.73
CA THR A 141 -3.62 1.47 -2.91
C THR A 141 -3.14 0.26 -3.71
N SER A 142 -3.81 -0.10 -4.80
CA SER A 142 -3.48 -1.28 -5.62
C SER A 142 -2.15 -1.16 -6.38
N SER A 143 -1.85 0.00 -6.95
CA SER A 143 -0.59 0.24 -7.70
C SER A 143 0.65 0.30 -6.81
N LYS A 144 0.47 0.61 -5.52
CA LYS A 144 1.56 0.66 -4.53
C LYS A 144 1.94 -0.70 -3.98
N VAL A 145 1.10 -1.73 -4.12
CA VAL A 145 1.32 -3.04 -3.48
C VAL A 145 2.64 -3.69 -3.90
N ILE A 146 2.88 -3.83 -5.21
CA ILE A 146 4.11 -4.46 -5.73
C ILE A 146 5.36 -3.66 -5.33
N PRO A 147 5.43 -2.32 -5.55
CA PRO A 147 6.53 -1.50 -5.08
C PRO A 147 6.80 -1.60 -3.59
N LEU A 148 5.74 -1.64 -2.76
CA LEU A 148 5.89 -1.73 -1.31
C LEU A 148 6.45 -3.08 -0.86
N VAL A 149 5.99 -4.19 -1.43
CA VAL A 149 6.54 -5.53 -1.13
C VAL A 149 8.02 -5.59 -1.48
N HIS A 150 8.39 -5.12 -2.67
CA HIS A 150 9.77 -5.11 -3.11
C HIS A 150 10.64 -4.21 -2.20
N CYS A 151 10.21 -2.99 -1.91
CA CYS A 151 10.92 -2.09 -1.00
C CYS A 151 11.03 -2.63 0.43
N LEU A 152 10.02 -3.36 0.92
CA LEU A 152 10.07 -4.06 2.21
C LEU A 152 11.19 -5.09 2.24
N VAL A 153 11.26 -5.97 1.24
CA VAL A 153 12.29 -7.00 1.15
C VAL A 153 13.68 -6.36 1.07
N LEU A 154 13.87 -5.34 0.23
CA LEU A 154 15.13 -4.59 0.12
C LEU A 154 15.56 -3.90 1.42
N LYS A 155 14.62 -3.54 2.30
CA LYS A 155 14.92 -2.93 3.60
C LYS A 155 15.23 -3.96 4.68
N ILE A 156 14.56 -5.10 4.66
CA ILE A 156 14.70 -6.13 5.70
C ILE A 156 15.92 -7.04 5.43
N GLN A 157 16.12 -7.45 4.18
CA GLN A 157 17.17 -8.40 3.78
C GLN A 157 18.60 -7.97 4.15
N PRO A 158 19.05 -6.71 3.98
CA PRO A 158 20.42 -6.29 4.30
C PRO A 158 20.65 -6.01 5.79
N LEU A 159 19.63 -6.05 6.65
CA LEU A 159 19.80 -5.76 8.09
C LEU A 159 20.76 -6.78 8.71
N GLN A 160 21.88 -6.31 9.24
CA GLN A 160 22.80 -7.10 10.06
C GLN A 160 22.37 -6.93 11.51
N LEU A 161 21.95 -8.02 12.15
CA LEU A 161 21.48 -8.03 13.53
C LEU A 161 22.47 -8.87 14.34
N GLU A 162 22.89 -8.37 15.50
CA GLU A 162 23.81 -9.09 16.40
C GLU A 162 23.07 -10.18 17.19
N ASP A 163 21.79 -9.96 17.50
CA ASP A 163 20.96 -10.87 18.28
C ASP A 163 20.45 -12.06 17.45
N SER A 164 20.64 -13.28 17.95
CA SER A 164 20.16 -14.52 17.32
C SER A 164 18.64 -14.53 17.12
N LEU A 165 17.89 -14.12 18.15
CA LEU A 165 16.44 -14.07 18.14
C LEU A 165 15.88 -13.06 17.12
N ALA A 166 16.58 -11.93 16.92
CA ALA A 166 16.18 -10.94 15.93
C ALA A 166 16.46 -11.43 14.50
N ASN A 167 17.54 -12.19 14.29
CA ASN A 167 17.82 -12.86 13.01
C ASN A 167 16.80 -13.96 12.68
N GLU A 168 16.38 -14.72 13.69
CA GLU A 168 15.32 -15.71 13.54
C GLU A 168 13.98 -15.04 13.17
N LEU A 169 13.60 -13.96 13.86
CA LEU A 169 12.41 -13.18 13.49
C LEU A 169 12.51 -12.66 12.05
N LYS A 170 13.67 -12.12 11.65
CA LYS A 170 13.92 -11.63 10.29
C LYS A 170 13.70 -12.73 9.26
N SER A 171 14.22 -13.94 9.47
CA SER A 171 14.07 -15.06 8.53
C SER A 171 12.60 -15.49 8.42
N PHE A 172 11.89 -15.57 9.54
CA PHE A 172 10.45 -15.87 9.55
C PHE A 172 9.62 -14.81 8.83
N VAL A 173 9.92 -13.51 9.04
CA VAL A 173 9.26 -12.41 8.33
C VAL A 173 9.47 -12.54 6.82
N LEU A 174 10.71 -12.76 6.37
CA LEU A 174 11.00 -12.92 4.93
C LEU A 174 10.28 -14.12 4.33
N ASN A 175 10.25 -15.25 5.03
CA ASN A 175 9.54 -16.46 4.57
C ASN A 175 8.01 -16.25 4.51
N GLU A 176 7.41 -15.59 5.49
CA GLU A 176 5.97 -15.29 5.46
C GLU A 176 5.62 -14.25 4.39
N ILE A 177 6.51 -13.28 4.10
CA ILE A 177 6.38 -12.38 2.95
C ILE A 177 6.41 -13.20 1.65
N GLU A 178 7.40 -14.07 1.45
CA GLU A 178 7.50 -14.88 0.24
C GLU A 178 6.27 -15.79 0.05
N LYS A 179 5.85 -16.48 1.11
CA LYS A 179 4.68 -17.38 1.09
C LYS A 179 3.37 -16.68 0.75
N ARG A 180 3.15 -15.47 1.27
CA ARG A 180 1.87 -14.74 1.13
C ARG A 180 1.88 -13.74 -0.03
N MET A 181 3.05 -13.24 -0.39
CA MET A 181 3.25 -12.10 -1.30
C MET A 181 4.21 -12.41 -2.44
N GLY A 182 4.86 -13.58 -2.50
CA GLY A 182 5.72 -13.96 -3.62
C GLY A 182 4.98 -14.10 -4.96
N ALA A 183 3.69 -14.42 -4.93
CA ALA A 183 2.84 -14.51 -6.13
C ALA A 183 2.06 -13.22 -6.43
N ILE A 184 2.27 -12.12 -5.70
CA ILE A 184 1.51 -10.87 -5.90
C ILE A 184 1.71 -10.28 -7.30
N GLU A 185 2.90 -10.44 -7.89
CA GLU A 185 3.18 -9.97 -9.25
C GLU A 185 2.36 -10.71 -10.32
N ARG A 186 1.90 -11.93 -10.04
CA ARG A 186 1.04 -12.72 -10.94
C ARG A 186 -0.44 -12.35 -10.83
N VAL A 187 -0.82 -11.60 -9.79
CA VAL A 187 -2.19 -11.10 -9.61
C VAL A 187 -2.44 -10.01 -10.65
N THR A 188 -3.13 -10.40 -11.73
CA THR A 188 -3.31 -9.55 -12.92
C THR A 188 -3.82 -8.14 -12.62
N PRO A 189 -4.84 -7.91 -11.75
CA PRO A 189 -5.28 -6.56 -11.43
C PRO A 189 -4.20 -5.68 -10.78
N LEU A 190 -3.38 -6.24 -9.88
CA LEU A 190 -2.31 -5.51 -9.18
C LEU A 190 -1.13 -5.22 -10.11
N ALA A 191 -0.78 -6.20 -10.95
CA ALA A 191 0.28 -6.05 -11.94
C ALA A 191 -0.07 -4.98 -12.98
N ILE A 192 -1.30 -4.99 -13.49
CA ILE A 192 -1.79 -3.97 -14.42
C ILE A 192 -1.81 -2.59 -13.74
N ALA A 193 -2.37 -2.48 -12.53
CA ALA A 193 -2.40 -1.21 -11.81
C ALA A 193 -1.01 -0.63 -11.54
N THR A 194 -0.02 -1.48 -11.24
CA THR A 194 1.38 -1.05 -11.00
C THR A 194 2.05 -0.57 -12.29
N VAL A 195 1.88 -1.29 -13.40
CA VAL A 195 2.43 -0.89 -14.71
C VAL A 195 1.82 0.43 -15.19
N LEU A 196 0.51 0.60 -14.99
CA LEU A 196 -0.23 1.81 -15.34
C LEU A 196 -0.03 2.96 -14.34
N ASP A 197 0.76 2.80 -13.28
CA ASP A 197 1.13 3.91 -12.41
C ASP A 197 2.37 4.61 -12.96
N PRO A 198 2.28 5.89 -13.37
CA PRO A 198 3.38 6.63 -13.97
C PRO A 198 4.61 6.75 -13.07
N ARG A 199 4.45 6.55 -11.76
CA ARG A 199 5.51 6.65 -10.75
C ARG A 199 6.35 5.39 -10.64
N TYR A 200 5.79 4.22 -10.95
CA TYR A 200 6.44 2.91 -10.72
C TYR A 200 6.74 2.16 -12.01
N LYS A 201 5.80 2.17 -12.97
CA LYS A 201 5.89 1.45 -14.25
C LYS A 201 6.39 0.00 -14.07
N LYS A 202 7.59 -0.31 -14.59
CA LYS A 202 8.20 -1.65 -14.54
C LYS A 202 9.30 -1.80 -13.50
N ILE A 203 9.66 -0.73 -12.78
CA ILE A 203 10.91 -0.66 -11.99
C ILE A 203 10.93 -1.70 -10.88
N HIS A 204 9.78 -1.95 -10.24
CA HIS A 204 9.70 -2.80 -9.06
C HIS A 204 9.34 -4.26 -9.33
N PHE A 205 9.22 -4.68 -10.60
CA PHE A 205 8.95 -6.08 -10.94
C PHE A 205 10.22 -6.92 -10.84
N GLN A 206 10.15 -8.03 -10.10
CA GLN A 206 11.21 -9.04 -10.04
C GLN A 206 10.99 -10.16 -11.08
N ASP A 207 9.73 -10.54 -11.35
CA ASP A 207 9.37 -11.56 -12.34
C ASP A 207 9.13 -10.91 -13.72
N ALA A 208 10.11 -11.06 -14.61
CA ALA A 208 10.05 -10.55 -15.99
C ALA A 208 8.88 -11.17 -16.80
N LEU A 209 8.47 -12.41 -16.49
CA LEU A 209 7.34 -13.07 -17.15
C LEU A 209 6.02 -12.48 -16.67
N ALA A 210 5.89 -12.19 -15.37
CA ALA A 210 4.71 -11.53 -14.82
C ALA A 210 4.54 -10.12 -15.40
N CYS A 211 5.62 -9.34 -15.48
CA CYS A 211 5.62 -8.04 -16.14
C CYS A 211 5.21 -8.14 -17.62
N SER A 212 5.78 -9.10 -18.36
CA SER A 212 5.46 -9.29 -19.78
C SER A 212 3.99 -9.69 -19.99
N THR A 213 3.46 -10.55 -19.12
CA THR A 213 2.06 -10.97 -19.13
C THR A 213 1.12 -9.80 -18.84
N ALA A 214 1.46 -8.94 -17.88
CA ALA A 214 0.67 -7.75 -17.57
C ALA A 214 0.66 -6.77 -18.75
N VAL A 215 1.81 -6.54 -19.38
CA VAL A 215 1.93 -5.69 -20.58
C VAL A 215 1.12 -6.26 -21.75
N ALA A 216 1.20 -7.57 -22.00
CA ALA A 216 0.42 -8.23 -23.04
C ALA A 216 -1.08 -8.05 -22.83
N LYS A 217 -1.57 -8.23 -21.60
CA LYS A 217 -2.98 -8.01 -21.27
C LYS A 217 -3.41 -6.56 -21.46
N ILE A 218 -2.55 -5.59 -21.13
CA ILE A 218 -2.85 -4.17 -21.40
C ILE A 218 -2.98 -3.93 -22.91
N LYS A 219 -2.11 -4.52 -23.74
CA LYS A 219 -2.24 -4.45 -25.20
C LYS A 219 -3.54 -5.07 -25.70
N ASP A 220 -3.94 -6.21 -25.15
CA ASP A 220 -5.21 -6.87 -25.50
C ASP A 220 -6.41 -5.98 -25.12
N PHE A 221 -6.38 -5.35 -23.95
CA PHE A 221 -7.42 -4.38 -23.56
C PHE A 221 -7.46 -3.14 -24.47
N MET A 222 -6.30 -2.67 -24.95
CA MET A 222 -6.23 -1.56 -25.91
C MET A 222 -6.83 -1.93 -27.28
N LYS A 223 -6.60 -3.16 -27.76
CA LYS A 223 -7.20 -3.67 -29.00
C LYS A 223 -8.72 -3.77 -28.89
N ASN A 224 -9.23 -4.37 -27.81
CA ASN A 224 -10.67 -4.55 -27.60
C ASN A 224 -11.43 -3.22 -27.38
N THR A 225 -10.78 -2.22 -26.77
CA THR A 225 -11.36 -0.88 -26.61
C THR A 225 -11.53 -0.16 -27.95
N THR A 226 -10.73 -0.51 -28.97
CA THR A 226 -10.83 0.07 -30.31
C THR A 226 -12.02 -0.50 -31.08
N GLN A 227 -12.31 -1.80 -30.97
CA GLN A 227 -13.45 -2.46 -31.62
C GLN A 227 -14.82 -1.98 -31.09
N ASN A 228 -14.93 -1.64 -29.82
CA ASN A 228 -16.19 -1.10 -29.26
C ASN A 228 -16.50 0.35 -29.68
N ILE A 229 -15.49 1.10 -30.13
CA ILE A 229 -15.67 2.49 -30.61
C ILE A 229 -16.18 2.47 -32.06
N GLU A 230 -15.66 1.56 -32.90
CA GLU A 230 -16.12 1.40 -34.29
C GLU A 230 -17.59 0.98 -34.39
N MET A 231 -18.11 0.28 -33.38
CA MET A 231 -19.51 -0.18 -33.34
C MET A 231 -20.47 0.82 -32.69
N SER A 232 -19.98 1.93 -32.12
CA SER A 232 -20.80 2.99 -31.51
C SER A 232 -20.82 4.29 -32.32
N GLU A 233 -19.94 4.45 -33.32
CA GLU A 233 -19.97 5.58 -34.27
C GLU A 233 -20.90 5.35 -35.48
N SER A 234 -21.58 4.20 -35.58
CA SER A 234 -22.49 3.91 -36.69
C SER A 234 -23.96 4.31 -36.47
N ASP A 235 -24.32 4.95 -35.34
CA ASP A 235 -25.73 5.22 -35.04
C ASP A 235 -26.02 6.55 -34.32
N SER A 236 -25.29 7.63 -34.67
CA SER A 236 -25.68 8.97 -34.25
C SER A 236 -25.42 10.03 -35.32
N ASP A 237 -26.06 9.85 -36.48
CA ASP A 237 -26.28 10.94 -37.44
C ASP A 237 -27.76 11.32 -37.44
N GLN A 238 -28.17 12.07 -36.41
CA GLN A 238 -29.37 12.92 -36.47
C GLN A 238 -29.02 14.34 -36.02
N SER A 239 -28.71 15.15 -37.04
CA SER A 239 -28.99 16.58 -37.19
C SER A 239 -29.26 17.44 -35.95
N GLU A 240 -28.35 18.39 -35.70
CA GLU A 240 -28.73 19.73 -35.26
C GLU A 240 -28.08 20.76 -36.19
N LYS A 241 -28.94 21.55 -36.85
CA LYS A 241 -28.56 22.73 -37.64
C LYS A 241 -28.00 23.79 -36.69
N LEU A 242 -26.75 24.18 -36.90
CA LEU A 242 -26.19 25.42 -36.35
C LEU A 242 -25.74 26.32 -37.51
N GLU A 243 -26.01 27.60 -37.33
CA GLU A 243 -25.93 28.70 -38.30
C GLU A 243 -24.60 28.77 -39.07
N GLU A 244 -24.67 29.03 -40.37
CA GLU A 244 -23.50 29.24 -41.24
C GLU A 244 -22.74 30.52 -40.84
N SER A 245 -21.79 30.40 -39.92
CA SER A 245 -20.67 31.34 -39.85
C SER A 245 -19.58 30.85 -40.79
N PHE A 246 -19.28 31.60 -41.84
CA PHE A 246 -18.25 31.24 -42.82
C PHE A 246 -16.86 31.29 -42.16
N SER A 247 -16.34 30.13 -41.74
CA SER A 247 -15.00 29.99 -41.18
C SER A 247 -14.04 29.52 -42.26
N LEU A 248 -12.97 30.30 -42.51
CA LEU A 248 -11.89 29.92 -43.43
C LEU A 248 -11.25 28.55 -43.09
N TRP A 249 -11.43 28.08 -41.86
CA TRP A 249 -10.84 26.86 -41.34
C TRP A 249 -11.73 25.62 -41.47
N ASP A 250 -12.93 25.72 -42.04
CA ASP A 250 -13.82 24.57 -42.28
C ASP A 250 -13.17 23.55 -43.24
N ASN A 251 -12.44 24.06 -44.23
CA ASN A 251 -11.65 23.23 -45.13
C ASN A 251 -10.45 22.58 -44.42
N HIS A 252 -9.86 23.26 -43.44
CA HIS A 252 -8.80 22.67 -42.61
C HIS A 252 -9.35 21.56 -41.70
N HIS A 253 -10.51 21.75 -41.07
CA HIS A 253 -11.18 20.69 -40.29
C HIS A 253 -11.52 19.46 -41.15
N LYS A 254 -11.96 19.67 -42.39
CA LYS A 254 -12.20 18.59 -43.37
C LYS A 254 -10.90 17.90 -43.82
N LEU A 255 -9.79 18.62 -43.92
CA LEU A 255 -8.48 18.05 -44.25
C LEU A 255 -7.86 17.30 -43.06
N VAL A 256 -7.99 17.82 -41.84
CA VAL A 256 -7.54 17.16 -40.60
C VAL A 256 -8.32 15.87 -40.36
N SER A 257 -9.64 15.89 -40.52
CA SER A 257 -10.47 14.68 -40.39
C SER A 257 -10.18 13.63 -41.47
N LYS A 258 -9.89 14.04 -42.72
CA LYS A 258 -9.41 13.13 -43.78
C LYS A 258 -8.00 12.59 -43.50
N SER A 259 -7.11 13.41 -42.96
CA SER A 259 -5.77 12.98 -42.52
C SER A 259 -5.84 11.99 -41.37
N TRP A 260 -6.71 12.23 -40.38
CA TRP A 260 -6.94 11.33 -39.24
C TRP A 260 -7.48 9.97 -39.69
N LYS A 261 -8.45 9.95 -40.62
CA LYS A 261 -8.99 8.71 -41.17
C LYS A 261 -7.99 7.96 -42.06
N SER A 262 -7.10 8.66 -42.75
CA SER A 262 -6.04 8.06 -43.55
C SER A 262 -4.85 7.54 -42.73
N SER A 263 -4.63 8.03 -41.51
CA SER A 263 -3.56 7.56 -40.61
C SER A 263 -3.97 6.37 -39.73
N GLN A 264 -5.21 5.89 -39.84
CA GLN A 264 -5.70 4.66 -39.18
C GLN A 264 -5.37 3.38 -39.95
N SER A 265 -4.61 3.44 -41.06
CA SER A 265 -4.05 2.26 -41.69
C SER A 265 -2.82 1.77 -40.90
N ASP A 266 -3.08 0.81 -40.01
CA ASP A 266 -2.19 -0.25 -39.48
C ASP A 266 -0.81 0.05 -38.84
N ASP A 267 -0.19 1.23 -38.99
CA ASP A 267 1.17 1.51 -38.48
C ASP A 267 1.23 2.53 -37.32
N ALA A 268 0.15 3.24 -37.01
CA ALA A 268 0.04 4.07 -35.79
C ALA A 268 -0.19 3.23 -34.51
N ILE A 269 -0.32 1.90 -34.67
CA ILE A 269 -0.31 0.88 -33.62
C ILE A 269 1.14 0.62 -33.13
N SER A 270 2.06 1.57 -33.36
CA SER A 270 3.31 1.70 -32.60
C SER A 270 2.98 2.19 -31.18
N ASP A 271 2.34 1.27 -30.45
CA ASP A 271 1.99 1.21 -29.04
C ASP A 271 2.14 2.54 -28.26
N GLU A 272 1.03 3.24 -28.07
CA GLU A 272 0.82 4.24 -27.00
C GLU A 272 1.44 3.77 -25.66
N LEU A 273 1.28 2.46 -25.39
CA LEU A 273 1.89 1.75 -24.27
C LEU A 273 3.43 1.72 -24.32
N SER A 274 4.04 1.53 -25.48
CA SER A 274 5.50 1.51 -25.66
C SER A 274 6.09 2.90 -25.49
N MET A 275 5.41 3.95 -25.96
CA MET A 275 5.82 5.34 -25.68
C MET A 275 5.72 5.65 -24.18
N TYR A 276 4.62 5.29 -23.53
CA TYR A 276 4.44 5.45 -22.08
C TYR A 276 5.50 4.70 -21.27
N LEU A 277 5.82 3.46 -21.64
CA LEU A 277 6.81 2.63 -20.94
C LEU A 277 8.26 3.10 -21.12
N ARG A 278 8.57 3.77 -22.23
CA ARG A 278 9.89 4.36 -22.50
C ARG A 278 10.07 5.74 -21.88
N SER A 279 8.97 6.46 -21.63
CA SER A 279 8.99 7.75 -20.94
C SER A 279 9.54 7.58 -19.50
N PRO A 280 10.25 8.57 -18.94
CA PRO A 280 10.66 8.54 -17.53
C PRO A 280 9.45 8.43 -16.59
N VAL A 281 9.69 8.00 -15.35
CA VAL A 281 8.65 8.04 -14.32
C VAL A 281 8.24 9.49 -14.02
N VAL A 282 6.95 9.73 -13.83
CA VAL A 282 6.38 11.08 -13.67
C VAL A 282 5.65 11.16 -12.33
N GLY A 283 5.83 12.30 -11.65
CA GLY A 283 5.15 12.64 -10.40
C GLY A 283 5.89 12.21 -9.13
N ARG A 284 5.56 12.87 -8.02
CA ARG A 284 6.07 12.53 -6.68
C ARG A 284 5.29 11.35 -6.11
N LEU A 285 5.93 10.56 -5.23
CA LEU A 285 5.29 9.39 -4.57
C LEU A 285 4.05 9.75 -3.72
N ASN A 286 3.92 11.03 -3.34
CA ASN A 286 2.82 11.57 -2.55
C ASN A 286 1.68 12.16 -3.41
N GLU A 287 1.86 12.26 -4.72
CA GLU A 287 0.84 12.78 -5.64
C GLU A 287 -0.17 11.70 -6.00
N ASN A 288 -1.38 12.12 -6.39
CA ASN A 288 -2.42 11.20 -6.81
C ASN A 288 -2.15 10.74 -8.25
N PRO A 289 -1.99 9.42 -8.50
CA PRO A 289 -1.73 8.94 -9.86
C PRO A 289 -2.88 9.29 -10.83
N LEU A 290 -4.11 9.46 -10.34
CA LEU A 290 -5.24 9.88 -11.17
C LEU A 290 -5.11 11.33 -11.67
N GLU A 291 -4.50 12.22 -10.89
CA GLU A 291 -4.23 13.60 -11.31
C GLU A 291 -3.13 13.62 -12.39
N ILE A 292 -2.07 12.83 -12.21
CA ILE A 292 -1.02 12.67 -13.23
C ILE A 292 -1.61 12.14 -14.54
N TRP A 293 -2.57 11.22 -14.45
CA TRP A 293 -3.28 10.70 -15.63
C TRP A 293 -4.17 11.75 -16.31
N GLN A 294 -4.69 12.75 -15.60
CA GLN A 294 -5.45 13.85 -16.22
C GLN A 294 -4.56 14.68 -17.16
N ASP A 295 -3.32 14.95 -16.75
CA ASP A 295 -2.35 15.66 -17.60
C ASP A 295 -1.89 14.78 -18.78
N LEU A 296 -1.72 13.48 -18.54
CA LEU A 296 -1.33 12.51 -19.57
C LEU A 296 -2.47 12.13 -20.52
N LYS A 297 -3.71 12.51 -20.25
CA LYS A 297 -4.90 12.17 -21.07
C LYS A 297 -4.77 12.63 -22.52
N ILE A 298 -4.13 13.78 -22.75
CA ILE A 298 -3.96 14.36 -24.08
C ILE A 298 -2.98 13.52 -24.91
N GLN A 299 -1.91 13.02 -24.28
CA GLN A 299 -0.88 12.23 -24.94
C GLN A 299 -1.26 10.75 -25.05
N PHE A 300 -2.00 10.23 -24.08
CA PHE A 300 -2.33 8.80 -23.96
C PHE A 300 -3.83 8.57 -23.66
N PRO A 301 -4.74 8.86 -24.61
CA PRO A 301 -6.17 8.81 -24.39
C PRO A 301 -6.75 7.40 -24.22
N LYS A 302 -6.17 6.37 -24.84
CA LYS A 302 -6.65 4.98 -24.69
C LYS A 302 -6.13 4.37 -23.40
N LEU A 303 -4.87 4.64 -23.07
CA LEU A 303 -4.24 4.18 -21.84
C LEU A 303 -4.88 4.82 -20.61
N TYR A 304 -5.28 6.10 -20.70
CA TYR A 304 -6.02 6.80 -19.65
C TYR A 304 -7.30 6.05 -19.21
N LYS A 305 -8.10 5.57 -20.18
CA LYS A 305 -9.35 4.84 -19.87
C LYS A 305 -9.09 3.55 -19.09
N ILE A 306 -8.03 2.83 -19.47
CA ILE A 306 -7.62 1.58 -18.81
C ILE A 306 -7.02 1.91 -17.43
N ALA A 307 -6.13 2.89 -17.36
CA ALA A 307 -5.49 3.34 -16.13
C ALA A 307 -6.54 3.75 -15.10
N PHE A 308 -7.54 4.56 -15.48
CA PHE A 308 -8.61 4.95 -14.58
C PHE A 308 -9.34 3.73 -13.99
N LYS A 309 -9.71 2.75 -14.83
CA LYS A 309 -10.41 1.52 -14.39
C LYS A 309 -9.62 0.70 -13.37
N TYR A 310 -8.31 0.54 -13.58
CA TYR A 310 -7.47 -0.32 -12.73
C TYR A 310 -6.90 0.42 -11.52
N LEU A 311 -6.61 1.71 -11.63
CA LEU A 311 -6.13 2.53 -10.51
C LEU A 311 -7.24 2.81 -9.48
N THR A 312 -8.51 2.87 -9.90
CA THR A 312 -9.64 2.99 -8.97
C THR A 312 -9.90 1.73 -8.15
N ILE A 313 -9.26 0.60 -8.46
CA ILE A 313 -9.37 -0.62 -7.65
C ILE A 313 -8.65 -0.38 -6.33
N VAL A 314 -9.40 -0.36 -5.23
CA VAL A 314 -8.84 -0.22 -3.89
C VAL A 314 -8.24 -1.57 -3.47
N GLY A 315 -6.95 -1.60 -3.17
CA GLY A 315 -6.22 -2.80 -2.67
C GLY A 315 -6.42 -3.07 -1.17
N THR A 316 -7.31 -2.32 -0.51
CA THR A 316 -7.49 -2.31 0.95
C THR A 316 -8.94 -2.08 1.35
N SER A 317 -9.45 -2.85 2.31
CA SER A 317 -10.75 -2.62 2.96
C SER A 317 -10.70 -1.57 4.09
N VAL A 318 -9.52 -1.01 4.38
CA VAL A 318 -9.30 -0.10 5.52
C VAL A 318 -10.13 1.20 5.47
N PRO A 319 -10.34 1.85 4.30
CA PRO A 319 -11.12 3.11 4.25
C PRO A 319 -12.58 2.93 4.66
N SER A 320 -13.19 1.79 4.33
CA SER A 320 -14.57 1.51 4.67
C SER A 320 -14.74 1.21 6.16
N GLU A 321 -13.81 0.50 6.79
CA GLU A 321 -13.84 0.24 8.24
C GLU A 321 -13.76 1.53 9.09
N ARG A 322 -13.00 2.54 8.64
CA ARG A 322 -12.95 3.86 9.30
C ARG A 322 -14.25 4.64 9.17
N LEU A 323 -14.90 4.58 8.01
CA LEU A 323 -16.21 5.19 7.79
C LEU A 323 -17.28 4.55 8.68
N PHE A 324 -17.30 3.22 8.79
CA PHE A 324 -18.23 2.52 9.68
C PHE A 324 -17.91 2.78 11.16
N SER A 325 -16.64 2.91 11.54
CA SER A 325 -16.26 3.25 12.92
C SER A 325 -16.68 4.68 13.28
N LYS A 326 -16.62 5.64 12.34
CA LYS A 326 -17.14 7.00 12.56
C LYS A 326 -18.66 7.03 12.64
N ALA A 327 -19.36 6.28 11.79
CA ALA A 327 -20.82 6.20 11.78
C ALA A 327 -21.40 5.46 13.00
N ALA A 328 -20.65 4.53 13.60
CA ALA A 328 -21.05 3.84 14.83
C ALA A 328 -20.85 4.69 16.11
N HIS A 329 -20.20 5.85 16.00
CA HIS A 329 -19.95 6.79 17.09
C HIS A 329 -20.70 8.12 16.92
N SER A 330 -21.62 8.21 15.96
CA SER A 330 -22.45 9.40 15.68
C SER A 330 -23.92 9.16 15.97
#